data_AF-A0A259TEK8-F1
#
_entry.id   AF-A0A259TEK8-F1
#
_cell.length_a   1.000
_cell.length_b   1.000
_cell.length_c   1.000
_cell.angle_alpha   90.00
_cell.angle_beta   90.00
_cell.angle_gamma   90.00
#
_symmetry.space_group_name_H-M   'P 1'
#
loop_
_entity.id
_entity.type
_entity.pdbx_description
1 polymer ?
#
loop_
_entity_poly.entity_id
_entity_poly.type
_entity_poly.pdbx_seq_one_letter_code
_entity_poly.pdbx_strand_id
1 'polypeptide(L)'
;MKTRLILIDGMPGSGKSTTGSFISERLNERNVLNRFYHELEDNHPLRIYDKQFTSFTNLEEAESFTARVEQLFTNFVNERADRDVITIIESYVFQDTIGFSV
;
A
#
# COMPACT_ATOMS: atom_id res chain seq x y z
N MET A 1 -19.56 0.87 7.38
CA MET A 1 -18.33 0.36 6.75
C MET A 1 -17.29 0.11 7.83
N LYS A 2 -16.97 -1.16 8.06
CA LYS A 2 -15.91 -1.59 8.97
C LYS A 2 -14.78 -2.20 8.14
N THR A 3 -13.62 -1.58 8.16
CA THR A 3 -12.42 -2.09 7.46
C THR A 3 -11.36 -2.46 8.49
N ARG A 4 -10.75 -3.64 8.33
CA ARG A 4 -9.64 -4.10 9.15
C ARG A 4 -8.35 -3.97 8.35
N LEU A 5 -7.75 -2.79 8.40
CA LEU A 5 -6.55 -2.46 7.64
C LEU A 5 -5.40 -2.09 8.58
N ILE A 6 -4.23 -2.68 8.34
CA ILE A 6 -2.95 -2.35 8.97
C ILE A 6 -2.04 -1.83 7.86
N LEU A 7 -1.67 -0.56 7.92
CA LEU A 7 -0.68 0.05 7.04
C LEU A 7 0.69 0.00 7.71
N ILE A 8 1.70 -0.49 6.99
CA ILE A 8 3.08 -0.52 7.44
C ILE A 8 3.88 0.43 6.56
N ASP A 9 4.40 1.48 7.19
CA ASP A 9 5.21 2.49 6.53
C ASP A 9 6.55 2.67 7.26
N GLY A 10 7.53 3.20 6.54
CA GLY A 10 8.89 3.36 7.03
C GLY A 10 9.92 3.46 5.92
N MET A 11 11.08 4.00 6.26
CA MET A 11 12.20 4.13 5.34
C MET A 11 12.71 2.76 4.84
N PRO A 12 13.42 2.71 3.71
CA PRO A 12 14.17 1.52 3.32
C PRO A 12 15.06 1.03 4.47
N GLY A 13 15.03 -0.28 4.74
CA GLY A 13 15.79 -0.88 5.85
C GLY A 13 15.19 -0.71 7.26
N SER A 14 14.04 -0.04 7.43
CA SER A 14 13.40 0.14 8.75
C SER A 14 12.74 -1.12 9.32
N GLY A 15 12.71 -2.22 8.55
CA GLY A 15 12.11 -3.49 8.98
C GLY A 15 10.65 -3.69 8.63
N LYS A 16 10.06 -2.90 7.71
CA LYS A 16 8.64 -3.01 7.28
C LYS A 16 8.22 -4.45 6.97
N SER A 17 8.99 -5.13 6.11
CA SER A 17 8.66 -6.47 5.62
C SER A 17 8.78 -7.52 6.71
N THR A 18 9.76 -7.35 7.60
CA THR A 18 9.90 -8.15 8.81
C THR A 18 8.70 -7.95 9.72
N THR A 19 8.26 -6.70 9.94
CA THR A 19 7.10 -6.38 10.77
C THR A 19 5.80 -6.91 10.18
N GLY A 20 5.57 -6.74 8.88
CA GLY A 20 4.37 -7.24 8.20
C GLY A 20 4.25 -8.74 8.21
N SER A 21 5.35 -9.44 7.94
CA SER A 21 5.43 -10.89 8.05
C SER A 21 5.19 -11.35 9.49
N PHE A 22 5.83 -10.70 10.46
CA PHE A 22 5.64 -11.01 11.88
C PHE A 22 4.17 -10.86 12.32
N ILE A 23 3.49 -9.78 11.93
CA ILE A 23 2.07 -9.58 12.27
C ILE A 23 1.21 -10.68 11.62
N SER A 24 1.44 -10.97 10.34
CA SER A 24 0.73 -12.04 9.60
C SER A 24 0.88 -13.41 10.27
N GLU A 25 2.11 -13.79 10.63
CA GLU A 25 2.40 -15.03 11.36
C GLU A 25 1.66 -15.11 12.70
N ARG A 26 1.71 -14.06 13.51
CA ARG A 26 1.03 -14.02 14.81
C ARG A 26 -0.50 -14.12 14.67
N LEU A 27 -1.08 -13.59 13.59
CA LEU A 27 -2.51 -13.75 13.29
C LEU A 27 -2.83 -15.17 12.84
N ASN A 28 -1.99 -15.77 11.98
CA ASN A 28 -2.13 -17.16 11.54
C ASN A 28 -2.09 -18.14 12.70
N GLU A 29 -1.16 -17.98 13.64
CA GLU A 29 -1.06 -18.77 14.88
C GLU A 29 -2.34 -18.74 15.73
N ARG A 30 -3.13 -17.67 15.60
CA ARG A 30 -4.39 -17.47 16.33
C ARG A 30 -5.62 -17.83 15.49
N ASN A 31 -5.44 -18.42 14.31
CA ASN A 31 -6.49 -18.72 13.35
C ASN A 31 -7.31 -17.47 12.93
N VAL A 32 -6.66 -16.31 12.87
CA VAL A 32 -7.29 -15.06 12.41
C VAL A 32 -7.00 -14.88 10.91
N LEU A 33 -8.06 -14.84 10.11
CA LEU A 33 -7.96 -14.67 8.66
C LEU A 33 -7.31 -13.32 8.32
N ASN A 34 -6.22 -13.37 7.54
CA ASN A 34 -5.49 -12.17 7.13
C ASN A 34 -4.85 -12.30 5.73
N ARG A 35 -4.47 -11.16 5.15
CA ARG A 35 -3.70 -11.07 3.91
C ARG A 35 -2.63 -9.99 4.07
N PHE A 36 -1.36 -10.38 3.91
CA PHE A 36 -0.23 -9.47 3.82
C PHE A 36 0.13 -9.18 2.36
N TYR A 37 0.23 -7.91 1.99
CA TYR A 37 0.71 -7.40 0.70
C TYR A 37 2.11 -6.80 0.87
N HIS A 38 3.09 -7.42 0.22
CA HIS A 38 4.49 -6.99 0.22
C HIS A 38 4.74 -5.99 -0.92
N GLU A 39 5.60 -4.99 -0.72
CA GLU A 39 5.86 -3.91 -1.68
C GLU A 39 6.34 -4.44 -3.05
N LEU A 40 7.08 -5.55 -3.06
CA LEU A 40 7.59 -6.22 -4.26
C LEU A 40 6.61 -7.22 -4.90
N GLU A 41 5.37 -7.34 -4.43
CA GLU A 41 4.39 -8.24 -5.06
C GLU A 41 4.07 -7.77 -6.48
N ASP A 42 4.04 -8.70 -7.46
CA ASP A 42 3.84 -8.38 -8.87
C ASP A 42 2.53 -7.62 -9.13
N ASN A 43 1.47 -7.97 -8.39
CA ASN A 43 0.12 -7.41 -8.50
C ASN A 43 -0.27 -6.60 -7.24
N HIS A 44 0.65 -5.77 -6.75
CA HIS A 44 0.39 -4.92 -5.59
C HIS A 44 -0.78 -3.94 -5.87
N PRO A 45 -1.83 -3.92 -5.04
CA PRO A 45 -3.07 -3.21 -5.35
C PRO A 45 -2.94 -1.68 -5.30
N LEU A 46 -1.84 -1.17 -4.75
CA LEU A 46 -1.53 0.26 -4.70
C LEU A 46 -0.45 0.69 -5.70
N ARG A 47 -0.02 -0.19 -6.61
CA ARG A 47 0.94 0.18 -7.67
C ARG A 47 0.20 0.78 -8.87
N ILE A 48 0.77 1.85 -9.44
CA ILE A 48 0.30 2.44 -10.70
C ILE A 48 1.07 1.76 -11.84
N TYR A 49 0.36 1.02 -12.69
CA TYR A 49 0.97 0.25 -13.80
C TYR A 49 0.82 0.93 -15.16
N ASP A 50 -0.17 1.81 -15.30
CA ASP A 50 -0.60 2.42 -16.56
C ASP A 50 0.17 3.70 -16.91
N LYS A 51 0.95 4.24 -15.97
CA LYS A 51 1.73 5.45 -16.17
C LYS A 51 3.00 5.42 -15.32
N GLN A 52 4.14 5.71 -15.94
CA GLN A 52 5.35 6.09 -15.21
C GLN A 52 5.35 7.60 -15.00
N PHE A 53 5.54 8.01 -13.76
CA PHE A 53 5.79 9.40 -13.40
C PHE A 53 7.31 9.61 -13.39
N THR A 54 7.78 10.75 -13.88
CA THR A 54 9.23 10.99 -14.02
C THR A 54 9.69 12.28 -13.35
N SER A 55 8.77 13.21 -13.08
CA SER A 55 9.02 14.39 -12.26
C SER A 55 7.72 14.91 -11.66
N PHE A 56 7.79 15.62 -10.54
CA PHE A 56 6.67 16.43 -10.04
C PHE A 56 6.85 17.93 -10.30
N THR A 57 7.67 18.29 -11.30
CA THR A 57 7.92 19.69 -11.67
C THR A 57 6.73 20.31 -12.44
N ASN A 58 5.91 19.46 -13.06
CA ASN A 58 4.66 19.86 -13.68
C ASN A 58 3.48 19.68 -12.69
N LEU A 59 2.76 20.76 -12.41
CA LEU A 59 1.58 20.75 -11.54
C LEU A 59 0.51 19.76 -12.03
N GLU A 60 0.27 19.67 -13.34
CA GLU A 60 -0.72 18.74 -13.91
C GLU A 60 -0.32 17.27 -13.68
N GLU A 61 0.98 16.96 -13.76
CA GLU A 61 1.49 15.61 -13.50
C GLU A 61 1.37 15.26 -12.01
N ALA A 62 1.66 16.21 -11.12
CA ALA A 62 1.48 16.05 -9.68
C ALA A 62 0.00 15.87 -9.29
N GLU A 63 -0.91 16.67 -9.84
CA GLU A 63 -2.35 16.53 -9.62
C GLU A 63 -2.87 15.18 -10.14
N SER A 64 -2.43 14.77 -11.33
CA SER A 64 -2.76 13.46 -11.90
C SER A 64 -2.26 12.30 -11.04
N PHE A 65 -1.04 12.41 -10.48
CA PHE A 65 -0.49 11.42 -9.56
C PHE A 65 -1.33 11.32 -8.28
N THR A 66 -1.59 12.46 -7.62
CA THR A 66 -2.37 12.50 -6.38
C THR A 66 -3.77 11.93 -6.59
N ALA A 67 -4.48 12.34 -7.65
CA ALA A 67 -5.80 11.82 -7.97
C ALA A 67 -5.79 10.30 -8.20
N ARG A 68 -4.74 9.77 -8.85
CA ARG A 68 -4.60 8.34 -9.11
C ARG A 68 -4.35 7.55 -7.82
N VAL A 69 -3.48 8.06 -6.95
CA VAL A 69 -3.21 7.48 -5.63
C VAL A 69 -4.48 7.45 -4.78
N GLU A 70 -5.20 8.56 -4.69
CA GLU A 70 -6.46 8.65 -3.95
C GLU A 70 -7.48 7.65 -4.47
N GLN A 71 -7.62 7.53 -5.80
CA GLN A 71 -8.51 6.57 -6.43
C GLN A 71 -8.14 5.12 -6.08
N LEU A 72 -6.86 4.74 -6.23
CA LEU A 72 -6.38 3.38 -5.93
C LEU A 72 -6.59 3.04 -4.46
N PHE A 73 -6.22 3.95 -3.56
CA PHE A 73 -6.38 3.74 -2.12
C PHE A 73 -7.87 3.63 -1.73
N THR A 74 -8.70 4.52 -2.26
CA THR A 74 -10.16 4.49 -2.03
C THR A 74 -10.77 3.18 -2.50
N ASN A 75 -10.44 2.74 -3.73
CA ASN A 75 -10.92 1.47 -4.26
C ASN A 75 -10.45 0.29 -3.41
N PHE A 76 -9.17 0.26 -3.06
CA PHE A 76 -8.58 -0.78 -2.21
C PHE A 76 -9.29 -0.91 -0.86
N VAL A 77 -9.57 0.22 -0.19
CA VAL A 77 -10.26 0.27 1.10
C VAL A 77 -11.73 -0.14 0.96
N ASN A 78 -12.42 0.34 -0.08
CA ASN A 78 -13.84 0.05 -0.33
C ASN A 78 -14.07 -1.42 -0.69
N GLU A 79 -13.22 -2.02 -1.51
CA GLU A 79 -13.31 -3.44 -1.84
C GLU A 79 -13.27 -4.33 -0.59
N ARG A 80 -12.59 -3.86 0.47
CA ARG A 80 -12.37 -4.58 1.74
C ARG A 80 -13.37 -4.17 2.83
N ALA A 81 -14.29 -3.26 2.52
CA ALA A 81 -15.38 -2.90 3.41
C ALA A 81 -16.12 -4.16 3.86
N ASP A 82 -16.36 -4.25 5.17
CA ASP A 82 -17.22 -5.26 5.80
C ASP A 82 -16.75 -6.71 5.59
N ARG A 83 -15.53 -6.94 5.08
CA ARG A 83 -14.91 -8.26 5.03
C ARG A 83 -14.37 -8.68 6.40
N ASP A 84 -14.51 -9.95 6.73
CA ASP A 84 -13.98 -10.54 7.97
C ASP A 84 -12.51 -10.99 7.84
N VAL A 85 -11.68 -10.18 7.18
CA VAL A 85 -10.25 -10.44 6.95
C VAL A 85 -9.43 -9.22 7.36
N ILE A 86 -8.32 -9.44 8.07
CA ILE A 86 -7.35 -8.38 8.36
C ILE A 86 -6.45 -8.21 7.15
N THR A 87 -6.41 -7.02 6.57
CA THR A 87 -5.46 -6.69 5.51
C THR A 87 -4.25 -5.98 6.10
N ILE A 88 -3.06 -6.45 5.78
CA ILE A 88 -1.77 -5.85 6.13
C ILE A 88 -1.13 -5.44 4.81
N ILE A 89 -0.67 -4.20 4.68
CA ILE A 89 -0.08 -3.72 3.43
C ILE A 89 1.12 -2.81 3.71
N GLU A 90 2.17 -3.00 2.93
CA GLU A 90 3.29 -2.06 2.90
C GLU A 90 2.95 -0.83 2.05
N SER A 91 3.36 0.31 2.58
CA SER A 91 3.34 1.61 1.92
C SER A 91 4.26 1.61 0.68
N TYR A 92 3.72 1.16 -0.45
CA TYR A 92 4.39 1.21 -1.76
C TYR A 92 4.33 2.63 -2.37
N VAL A 93 3.16 3.27 -2.26
CA VAL A 93 2.84 4.54 -2.91
C VAL A 93 3.80 5.67 -2.53
N PHE A 94 4.27 5.68 -1.29
CA PHE A 94 5.06 6.78 -0.74
C PHE A 94 6.57 6.66 -1.03
N GLN A 95 7.06 5.49 -1.41
CA GLN A 95 8.50 5.28 -1.68
C GLN A 95 8.89 5.66 -3.10
N ASP A 96 8.08 5.34 -4.10
CA ASP A 96 8.36 5.74 -5.50
C ASP A 96 8.32 7.28 -5.65
N THR A 97 7.48 7.98 -4.89
CA THR A 97 7.39 9.45 -4.91
C THR A 97 8.65 10.18 -4.46
N ILE A 98 9.43 9.59 -3.55
CA ILE A 98 10.66 10.21 -3.03
C ILE A 98 11.77 10.23 -4.10
N GLY A 99 11.68 9.34 -5.10
CA GLY A 99 12.58 9.34 -6.26
C GLY A 99 12.41 10.54 -7.21
N PHE A 100 11.29 11.28 -7.12
CA PHE A 100 10.94 12.35 -8.05
C PHE A 100 11.00 13.76 -7.45
N SER A 101 11.32 13.88 -6.16
CA SER A 101 11.41 15.16 -5.43
C SER A 101 12.78 15.85 -5.56
N VAL A 102 13.50 15.64 -6.68
CA VAL A 102 14.77 16.32 -6.99
C VAL A 102 14.53 17.55 -7.87
#